data_AF-A0A6I8LM79-F1
#
_entry.id   AF-A0A6I8LM79-F1
#
_cell.length_a   1.000
_cell.length_b   1.000
_cell.length_c   1.000
_cell.angle_alpha   90.00
_cell.angle_beta   90.00
_cell.angle_gamma   90.00
#
_symmetry.space_group_name_H-M   'P 1'
#
loop_
_entity.id
_entity.type
_entity.pdbx_description
1 polymer ?
#
loop_
_entity_poly.entity_id
_entity_poly.type
_entity_poly.pdbx_seq_one_letter_code
_entity_poly.pdbx_strand_id
1 'polypeptide(L)'
;MTADPKTARRGYDHAAVRYRSDADLLAVAVPFLESGLAAGEPTLVSLEPERAELVRRALSPAAKTQYLSTDDFYARPAAAIRSYRDLMAGLVADGAGGIRIFGEIPRAAIDTSWDWWARYEAAVNHAYDEFPLRSVCAYDTRTTPRHVLDDVARTHPFVAIPGGQRRNAGYIDPPAFLADPRPMTPHPIQHSAPLVELADPDPPTARHAVLGIAGTDLPAGEIDDLVLAVSEIVDNAVRYGRPPITMRIWADAGHVVVTVHDTGEGPADPFAGLLPAARHIGGRGLWIAHQVCSQVTLHRDETGFTARLTAGNPWRR
;
A
#
# COMPACT_ATOMS: atom_id res chain seq x y z
N MET A 1 -25.73 15.33 37.55
CA MET A 1 -26.08 15.25 36.12
C MET A 1 -24.82 15.57 35.34
N THR A 2 -24.36 14.59 34.60
CA THR A 2 -23.10 14.49 33.85
C THR A 2 -23.05 15.46 32.68
N ALA A 3 -21.91 16.11 32.49
CA ALA A 3 -21.47 16.64 31.22
C ALA A 3 -20.07 16.08 30.97
N ASP A 4 -20.03 15.03 30.16
CA ASP A 4 -18.81 14.41 29.63
C ASP A 4 -18.28 15.29 28.48
N PRO A 5 -17.09 15.91 28.58
CA PRO A 5 -16.61 16.77 27.51
C PRO A 5 -15.84 15.96 26.47
N LYS A 6 -16.59 15.50 25.47
CA LYS A 6 -16.25 15.41 24.03
C LYS A 6 -14.95 14.68 23.66
N THR A 7 -15.14 13.43 23.24
CA THR A 7 -14.48 12.74 22.13
C THR A 7 -13.40 13.53 21.38
N ALA A 8 -12.21 12.92 21.30
CA ALA A 8 -11.13 13.30 20.41
C ALA A 8 -11.65 13.66 19.00
N ARG A 9 -11.16 14.77 18.46
CA ARG A 9 -11.58 15.24 17.14
C ARG A 9 -11.05 14.26 16.09
N ARG A 10 -11.93 13.40 15.56
CA ARG A 10 -11.66 12.53 14.40
C ARG A 10 -11.06 13.36 13.26
N GLY A 11 -10.20 12.73 12.47
CA GLY A 11 -9.60 13.32 11.28
C GLY A 11 -8.11 12.99 11.19
N TYR A 12 -7.63 12.88 9.96
CA TYR A 12 -6.26 12.51 9.67
C TYR A 12 -5.46 13.67 9.03
N ASP A 13 -4.42 14.14 9.74
CA ASP A 13 -3.42 15.04 9.17
C ASP A 13 -2.26 14.22 8.60
N HIS A 14 -2.25 14.03 7.28
CA HIS A 14 -1.20 13.32 6.56
C HIS A 14 -0.18 14.30 5.96
N ALA A 15 1.03 14.34 6.51
CA ALA A 15 2.08 15.24 6.08
C ALA A 15 3.29 14.51 5.49
N ALA A 16 3.97 15.12 4.51
CA ALA A 16 5.26 14.65 4.02
C ALA A 16 6.39 15.60 4.46
N VAL A 17 7.52 15.05 4.88
CA VAL A 17 8.80 15.77 4.98
C VAL A 17 9.73 15.31 3.85
N ARG A 18 10.26 16.28 3.11
CA ARG A 18 11.35 16.07 2.16
C ARG A 18 12.63 16.60 2.79
N TYR A 19 13.59 15.73 3.02
CA TYR A 19 14.83 16.09 3.69
C TYR A 19 16.04 15.80 2.80
N ARG A 20 17.16 16.49 3.04
CA ARG A 20 18.42 16.33 2.28
C ARG A 20 19.60 16.00 3.19
N SER A 21 19.36 15.90 4.50
CA SER A 21 20.35 15.55 5.51
C SER A 21 19.67 15.01 6.77
N ASP A 22 20.44 14.31 7.58
CA ASP A 22 20.02 13.80 8.89
C ASP A 22 19.57 14.92 9.83
N ALA A 23 20.21 16.10 9.73
CA ALA A 23 19.81 17.29 10.49
C ALA A 23 18.43 17.81 10.06
N ASP A 24 18.13 17.81 8.75
CA ASP A 24 16.81 18.22 8.24
C ASP A 24 15.72 17.23 8.69
N LEU A 25 16.02 15.92 8.70
CA LEU A 25 15.11 14.89 9.20
C LEU A 25 14.80 15.13 10.68
N LEU A 26 15.83 15.29 11.51
CA LEU A 26 15.69 15.50 12.95
C LEU A 26 14.98 16.81 13.30
N ALA A 27 15.20 17.87 12.52
CA ALA A 27 14.53 19.16 12.71
C ALA A 27 13.00 19.08 12.58
N VAL A 28 12.48 18.05 11.92
CA VAL A 28 11.03 17.78 11.81
C VAL A 28 10.62 16.66 12.77
N ALA A 29 11.36 15.55 12.80
CA ALA A 29 11.01 14.38 13.59
C ALA A 29 10.97 14.66 15.10
N VAL A 30 12.01 15.30 15.64
CA VAL A 30 12.13 15.50 17.10
C VAL A 30 11.00 16.38 17.64
N PRO A 31 10.74 17.60 17.11
CA PRO A 31 9.64 18.43 17.63
C PRO A 31 8.26 17.78 17.45
N PHE A 32 8.06 17.04 16.37
CA PHE A 32 6.80 16.32 16.12
C PHE A 32 6.55 15.23 17.17
N LEU A 33 7.56 14.41 17.45
CA LEU A 33 7.48 13.31 18.41
C LEU A 33 7.38 13.84 19.86
N GLU A 34 8.19 14.84 20.22
CA GLU A 34 8.14 15.48 21.53
C GLU A 34 6.78 16.14 21.81
N SER A 35 6.18 16.78 20.80
CA SER A 35 4.83 17.34 20.93
C SER A 35 3.77 16.27 21.22
N GLY A 36 3.89 15.08 20.61
CA GLY A 36 3.00 13.95 20.89
C GLY A 36 3.16 13.44 22.31
N LEU A 37 4.41 13.20 22.71
CA LEU A 37 4.77 12.73 24.04
C LEU A 37 4.30 13.70 25.13
N ALA A 38 4.50 15.01 24.93
CA ALA A 38 4.05 16.05 25.86
C ALA A 38 2.52 16.13 25.97
N ALA A 39 1.80 15.81 24.89
CA ALA A 39 0.35 15.72 24.86
C ALA A 39 -0.21 14.38 25.39
N GLY A 40 0.65 13.42 25.75
CA GLY A 40 0.25 12.07 26.16
C GLY A 40 -0.30 11.22 25.01
N GLU A 41 -0.01 11.58 23.76
CA GLU A 41 -0.44 10.86 22.56
C GLU A 41 0.48 9.65 22.33
N PRO A 42 -0.05 8.43 22.07
CA PRO A 42 0.75 7.33 21.56
C PRO A 42 1.61 7.77 20.37
N THR A 43 2.92 7.55 20.49
CA THR A 43 3.91 8.09 19.57
C THR A 43 4.76 6.96 19.01
N LEU A 44 4.67 6.78 17.69
CA LEU A 44 5.24 5.64 16.97
C LEU A 44 6.20 6.12 15.88
N VAL A 45 7.29 5.37 15.72
CA VAL A 45 8.31 5.58 14.67
C VAL A 45 8.42 4.32 13.83
N SER A 46 8.30 4.46 12.52
CA SER A 46 8.46 3.37 11.54
C SER A 46 9.46 3.80 10.46
N LEU A 47 10.74 3.68 10.79
CA LEU A 47 11.86 4.05 9.93
C LEU A 47 12.81 2.86 9.79
N GLU A 48 13.56 2.82 8.70
CA GLU A 48 14.67 1.87 8.53
C GLU A 48 15.64 1.97 9.72
N PRO A 49 16.31 0.86 10.09
CA PRO A 49 17.01 0.74 11.36
C PRO A 49 18.00 1.88 11.66
N GLU A 50 18.75 2.35 10.66
CA GLU A 50 19.71 3.43 10.81
C GLU A 50 19.07 4.78 11.14
N ARG A 51 17.90 5.07 10.56
CA ARG A 51 17.16 6.33 10.79
C ARG A 51 16.33 6.27 12.07
N ALA A 52 15.77 5.11 12.40
CA ALA A 52 15.17 4.86 13.71
C ALA A 52 16.22 5.03 14.83
N GLU A 53 17.38 4.38 14.64
CA GLU A 53 18.72 4.79 15.09
C GLU A 53 18.90 6.23 15.59
N LEU A 54 18.98 7.08 14.57
CA LEU A 54 19.23 8.51 14.64
C LEU A 54 18.16 9.25 15.45
N VAL A 55 16.87 8.97 15.19
CA VAL A 55 15.75 9.59 15.91
C VAL A 55 15.78 9.22 17.40
N ARG A 56 16.07 7.96 17.72
CA ARG A 56 16.13 7.47 19.11
C ARG A 56 17.18 8.18 19.94
N ARG A 57 18.36 8.42 19.39
CA ARG A 57 19.45 9.16 20.06
C ARG A 57 19.15 10.64 20.24
N ALA A 58 18.30 11.21 19.40
CA ALA A 58 17.94 12.63 19.47
C ALA A 58 16.82 12.91 20.49
N LEU A 59 16.04 11.89 20.86
CA LEU A 59 15.00 11.98 21.89
C LEU A 59 15.57 11.70 23.29
N SER A 60 14.87 12.18 24.32
CA SER A 60 15.17 11.83 25.70
C SER A 60 15.10 10.31 25.92
N PRO A 61 16.04 9.69 26.66
CA PRO A 61 15.95 8.26 27.01
C PRO A 61 14.68 7.87 27.77
N ALA A 62 14.00 8.83 28.41
CA ALA A 62 12.72 8.62 29.09
C ALA A 62 11.50 8.66 28.15
N ALA A 63 11.69 9.01 26.87
CA ALA A 63 10.62 9.09 25.89
C ALA A 63 10.03 7.71 25.60
N LYS A 64 8.73 7.55 25.88
CA LYS A 64 7.98 6.30 25.60
C LYS A 64 7.54 6.23 24.13
N THR A 65 8.51 6.25 23.22
CA THR A 65 8.27 6.12 21.77
C THR A 65 8.32 4.65 21.37
N GLN A 66 7.31 4.18 20.64
CA GLN A 66 7.30 2.82 20.09
C GLN A 66 7.99 2.81 18.73
N TYR A 67 8.99 1.94 18.56
CA TYR A 67 9.65 1.75 17.27
C TYR A 67 9.08 0.49 16.62
N LEU A 68 8.42 0.66 15.50
CA LEU A 68 7.86 -0.42 14.69
C LEU A 68 8.94 -0.94 13.75
N SER A 69 9.07 -2.26 13.65
CA SER A 69 9.94 -2.89 12.66
C SER A 69 9.40 -2.59 11.26
N THR A 70 10.29 -2.20 10.34
CA THR A 70 9.98 -2.13 8.92
C THR A 70 9.89 -3.51 8.28
N ASP A 71 10.44 -4.55 8.93
CA ASP A 71 10.50 -5.92 8.43
C ASP A 71 9.22 -6.73 8.70
N ASP A 72 8.33 -6.25 9.58
CA ASP A 72 7.05 -6.93 9.89
C ASP A 72 6.03 -6.85 8.74
N PHE A 73 6.39 -6.17 7.66
CA PHE A 73 5.57 -6.02 6.47
C PHE A 73 6.32 -6.59 5.28
N TYR A 74 6.02 -7.84 4.93
CA TYR A 74 6.22 -8.33 3.56
C TYR A 74 5.33 -7.50 2.61
N ALA A 75 5.84 -6.29 2.33
CA ALA A 75 5.63 -5.31 1.26
C ALA A 75 4.28 -5.26 0.55
N ARG A 76 3.17 -5.14 1.29
CA ARG A 76 1.84 -4.99 0.66
C ARG A 76 1.04 -3.80 1.19
N PRO A 77 0.83 -2.72 0.41
CA PRO A 77 -0.14 -1.66 0.61
C PRO A 77 -1.43 -2.03 1.34
N ALA A 78 -2.20 -3.01 0.83
CA ALA A 78 -3.49 -3.34 1.45
C ALA A 78 -3.31 -3.97 2.84
N ALA A 79 -2.24 -4.76 3.04
CA ALA A 79 -1.91 -5.34 4.34
C ALA A 79 -1.42 -4.27 5.33
N ALA A 80 -0.58 -3.34 4.87
CA ALA A 80 -0.15 -2.19 5.66
C ALA A 80 -1.36 -1.35 6.10
N ILE A 81 -2.29 -1.04 5.19
CA ILE A 81 -3.53 -0.32 5.54
C ILE A 81 -4.27 -1.03 6.67
N ARG A 82 -4.50 -2.34 6.52
CA ARG A 82 -5.19 -3.16 7.52
C ARG A 82 -4.46 -3.14 8.87
N SER A 83 -3.16 -3.40 8.90
CA SER A 83 -2.39 -3.51 10.14
C SER A 83 -2.33 -2.19 10.92
N TYR A 84 -2.12 -1.06 10.25
CA TYR A 84 -2.16 0.25 10.91
C TYR A 84 -3.58 0.60 11.40
N ARG A 85 -4.64 0.22 10.67
CA ARG A 85 -6.02 0.38 11.16
C ARG A 85 -6.26 -0.41 12.43
N ASP A 86 -5.85 -1.68 12.46
CA ASP A 86 -5.99 -2.53 13.64
C ASP A 86 -5.22 -1.93 14.85
N LEU A 87 -3.99 -1.46 14.61
CA LEU A 87 -3.15 -0.81 15.61
C LEU A 87 -3.81 0.46 16.17
N MET A 88 -4.27 1.36 15.30
CA MET A 88 -4.92 2.61 15.72
C MET A 88 -6.26 2.37 16.42
N ALA A 89 -7.04 1.39 15.96
CA ALA A 89 -8.27 0.99 16.62
C ALA A 89 -8.01 0.51 18.05
N GLY A 90 -6.95 -0.28 18.27
CA GLY A 90 -6.51 -0.69 19.60
C GLY A 90 -6.15 0.51 20.49
N LEU A 91 -5.31 1.43 19.98
CA LEU A 91 -4.92 2.64 20.72
C LEU A 91 -6.13 3.51 21.10
N VAL A 92 -7.10 3.68 20.20
CA VAL A 92 -8.34 4.43 20.48
C VAL A 92 -9.21 3.71 21.50
N ALA A 93 -9.32 2.37 21.42
CA ALA A 93 -10.05 1.58 22.40
C ALA A 93 -9.44 1.69 23.82
N ASP A 94 -8.12 1.85 23.89
CA ASP A 94 -7.37 2.11 25.14
C ASP A 94 -7.45 3.58 25.61
N GLY A 95 -8.20 4.43 24.92
CA GLY A 95 -8.50 5.81 25.32
C GLY A 95 -7.59 6.88 24.71
N ALA A 96 -6.81 6.56 23.66
CA ALA A 96 -5.97 7.55 22.99
C ALA A 96 -6.81 8.68 22.37
N GLY A 97 -6.59 9.91 22.84
CA GLY A 97 -7.23 11.12 22.31
C GLY A 97 -6.56 11.71 21.05
N GLY A 98 -5.41 11.16 20.66
CA GLY A 98 -4.61 11.56 19.51
C GLY A 98 -3.47 10.55 19.32
N ILE A 99 -3.02 10.35 18.08
CA ILE A 99 -1.95 9.40 17.72
C ILE A 99 -0.92 10.12 16.84
N ARG A 100 0.37 9.85 17.08
CA ARG A 100 1.50 10.34 16.26
C ARG A 100 2.22 9.18 15.60
N ILE A 101 2.37 9.24 14.28
CA ILE A 101 3.19 8.28 13.52
C ILE A 101 4.20 9.05 12.67
N PHE A 102 5.48 8.80 12.88
CA PHE A 102 6.54 9.27 12.01
C PHE A 102 7.12 8.07 11.27
N GLY A 103 7.04 8.04 9.95
CA GLY A 103 7.46 6.86 9.21
C GLY A 103 8.01 7.15 7.83
N GLU A 104 8.41 6.10 7.13
CA GLU A 104 8.85 6.16 5.74
C GLU A 104 8.42 4.89 4.99
N ILE A 105 8.40 4.96 3.66
CA ILE A 105 8.23 3.77 2.83
C ILE A 105 9.60 3.11 2.62
N PRO A 106 9.73 1.79 2.85
CA PRO A 106 10.99 1.08 2.67
C PRO A 106 11.59 1.29 1.27
N ARG A 107 12.91 1.33 1.17
CA ARG A 107 13.58 1.64 -0.09
C ARG A 107 13.27 0.61 -1.18
N ALA A 108 13.23 -0.67 -0.81
CA ALA A 108 12.92 -1.75 -1.74
C ALA A 108 11.52 -1.60 -2.37
N ALA A 109 10.55 -1.06 -1.62
CA ALA A 109 9.21 -0.77 -2.10
C ALA A 109 9.20 0.36 -3.15
N ILE A 110 9.96 1.44 -2.88
CA ILE A 110 10.13 2.56 -3.82
C ILE A 110 10.75 2.10 -5.14
N ASP A 111 11.78 1.26 -5.10
CA ASP A 111 12.51 0.89 -6.32
C ASP A 111 11.77 -0.12 -7.21
N THR A 112 10.83 -0.91 -6.66
CA THR A 112 10.23 -2.06 -7.39
C THR A 112 8.73 -1.97 -7.60
N SER A 113 8.01 -1.19 -6.77
CA SER A 113 6.54 -1.23 -6.72
C SER A 113 5.93 0.14 -6.38
N TRP A 114 6.62 1.24 -6.71
CA TRP A 114 6.18 2.58 -6.32
C TRP A 114 4.75 2.91 -6.74
N ASP A 115 4.30 2.56 -7.94
CA ASP A 115 2.92 2.84 -8.37
C ASP A 115 1.87 2.31 -7.39
N TRP A 116 2.18 1.20 -6.73
CA TRP A 116 1.30 0.59 -5.75
C TRP A 116 1.36 1.30 -4.39
N TRP A 117 2.54 1.75 -4.00
CA TRP A 117 2.74 2.58 -2.81
C TRP A 117 2.21 4.00 -2.98
N ALA A 118 2.22 4.57 -4.19
CA ALA A 118 1.56 5.82 -4.50
C ALA A 118 0.04 5.71 -4.29
N ARG A 119 -0.55 4.57 -4.67
CA ARG A 119 -1.97 4.26 -4.38
C ARG A 119 -2.22 4.13 -2.88
N TYR A 120 -1.31 3.50 -2.13
CA TYR A 120 -1.36 3.47 -0.66
C TYR A 120 -1.37 4.89 -0.08
N GLU A 121 -0.41 5.72 -0.46
CA GLU A 121 -0.25 7.10 0.02
C GLU A 121 -1.51 7.95 -0.23
N ALA A 122 -2.18 7.76 -1.36
CA ALA A 122 -3.48 8.37 -1.61
C ALA A 122 -4.56 7.77 -0.70
N ALA A 123 -4.68 6.43 -0.66
CA ALA A 123 -5.77 5.72 0.01
C ALA A 123 -5.79 5.92 1.53
N VAL A 124 -4.63 6.07 2.19
CA VAL A 124 -4.57 6.27 3.65
C VAL A 124 -5.28 7.54 4.11
N ASN A 125 -5.32 8.59 3.28
CA ASN A 125 -6.08 9.81 3.58
C ASN A 125 -7.57 9.53 3.79
N HIS A 126 -8.13 8.55 3.08
CA HIS A 126 -9.51 8.10 3.27
C HIS A 126 -9.59 7.02 4.35
N ALA A 127 -8.68 6.06 4.32
CA ALA A 127 -8.71 4.88 5.18
C ALA A 127 -8.49 5.20 6.66
N TYR A 128 -7.74 6.26 6.98
CA TYR A 128 -7.39 6.59 8.36
C TYR A 128 -8.13 7.80 8.92
N ASP A 129 -9.00 8.45 8.14
CA ASP A 129 -9.72 9.67 8.54
C ASP A 129 -10.66 9.47 9.75
N GLU A 130 -11.03 8.23 10.04
CA GLU A 130 -11.84 7.91 11.22
C GLU A 130 -11.07 7.98 12.56
N PHE A 131 -9.73 7.98 12.52
CA PHE A 131 -8.87 8.01 13.70
C PHE A 131 -8.38 9.44 13.99
N PRO A 132 -8.06 9.79 15.25
CA PRO A 132 -7.45 11.07 15.59
C PRO A 132 -5.93 11.03 15.30
N LEU A 133 -5.56 10.91 14.03
CA LEU A 133 -4.19 10.62 13.60
C LEU A 133 -3.50 11.88 13.05
N ARG A 134 -2.23 12.06 13.42
CA ARG A 134 -1.29 12.91 12.66
C ARG A 134 -0.09 12.04 12.28
N SER A 135 0.26 12.05 10.99
CA SER A 135 1.44 11.35 10.53
C SER A 135 2.37 12.23 9.70
N VAL A 136 3.66 11.89 9.74
CA VAL A 136 4.68 12.47 8.87
C VAL A 136 5.40 11.34 8.16
N CYS A 137 5.25 11.27 6.83
CA CYS A 137 6.00 10.39 5.95
C CYS A 137 7.30 11.07 5.51
N ALA A 138 8.44 10.41 5.70
CA ALA A 138 9.76 10.95 5.43
C ALA A 138 10.30 10.45 4.08
N TYR A 139 10.81 11.40 3.27
CA TYR A 139 11.35 11.14 1.94
C TYR A 139 12.73 11.80 1.76
N ASP A 140 13.77 10.98 1.56
CA ASP A 140 15.15 11.43 1.37
C ASP A 140 15.39 11.90 -0.07
N THR A 141 15.46 13.21 -0.28
CA THR A 141 15.65 13.80 -1.62
C THR A 141 17.00 13.47 -2.26
N ARG A 142 17.98 12.95 -1.49
CA ARG A 142 19.26 12.49 -2.04
C ARG A 142 19.11 11.19 -2.83
N THR A 143 18.10 10.39 -2.49
CA THR A 143 17.98 9.02 -2.98
C THR A 143 16.63 8.72 -3.61
N THR A 144 15.55 9.39 -3.19
CA THR A 144 14.20 9.20 -3.72
C THR A 144 14.09 9.76 -5.14
N PRO A 145 13.64 8.96 -6.14
CA PRO A 145 13.46 9.42 -7.50
C PRO A 145 12.47 10.59 -7.63
N ARG A 146 12.63 11.43 -8.66
CA ARG A 146 11.75 12.59 -8.90
C ARG A 146 10.28 12.21 -9.05
N HIS A 147 9.97 11.17 -9.84
CA HIS A 147 8.59 10.73 -10.06
C HIS A 147 7.88 10.32 -8.76
N VAL A 148 8.62 9.74 -7.81
CA VAL A 148 8.12 9.42 -6.46
C VAL A 148 7.82 10.70 -5.68
N LEU A 149 8.73 11.68 -5.70
CA LEU A 149 8.50 12.97 -5.06
C LEU A 149 7.34 13.75 -5.70
N ASP A 150 7.10 13.59 -7.00
CA ASP A 150 5.96 14.22 -7.68
C ASP A 150 4.63 13.63 -7.21
N ASP A 151 4.57 12.30 -7.04
CA ASP A 151 3.41 11.62 -6.43
C ASP A 151 3.20 12.03 -4.97
N VAL A 152 4.27 12.07 -4.17
CA VAL A 152 4.21 12.55 -2.77
C VAL A 152 3.64 13.97 -2.68
N ALA A 153 3.95 14.83 -3.67
CA ALA A 153 3.38 16.18 -3.75
C ALA A 153 1.86 16.19 -3.99
N ARG A 154 1.32 15.13 -4.59
CA ARG A 154 -0.09 15.00 -4.95
C ARG A 154 -0.89 14.25 -3.89
N THR A 155 -0.25 13.37 -3.10
CA THR A 155 -0.95 12.50 -2.14
C THR A 155 -0.99 13.02 -0.71
N HIS A 156 -0.12 13.96 -0.32
CA HIS A 156 -0.07 14.47 1.05
C HIS A 156 -0.75 15.86 1.17
N PRO A 157 -1.83 16.01 1.94
CA PRO A 157 -2.52 17.30 2.14
C PRO A 157 -1.66 18.33 2.88
N PHE A 158 -0.61 17.90 3.58
CA PHE A 158 0.31 18.77 4.31
C PHE A 158 1.78 18.54 3.94
N VAL A 159 2.57 19.61 4.05
CA VAL A 159 4.04 19.56 4.03
C VAL A 159 4.54 19.83 5.44
N ALA A 160 5.24 18.87 6.01
CA ALA A 160 5.86 19.00 7.32
C ALA A 160 7.12 19.90 7.22
N ILE A 161 7.27 20.77 8.20
CA ILE A 161 8.38 21.72 8.34
C ILE A 161 8.84 21.74 9.80
N PRO A 162 10.06 22.23 10.10
CA PRO A 162 10.48 22.39 11.49
C PRO A 162 9.46 23.21 12.28
N GLY A 163 8.98 22.66 13.39
CA GLY A 163 7.99 23.31 14.25
C GLY A 163 6.52 23.24 13.80
N GLY A 164 6.18 22.51 12.73
CA GLY A 164 4.77 22.32 12.35
C GLY A 164 4.55 21.77 10.94
N GLN A 165 3.44 22.19 10.33
CA GLN A 165 3.06 21.79 8.97
C GLN A 165 2.32 22.92 8.27
N ARG A 166 2.35 22.92 6.94
CA ARG A 166 1.55 23.83 6.10
C ARG A 166 0.69 23.04 5.11
N ARG A 167 -0.43 23.62 4.68
CA ARG A 167 -1.26 23.03 3.62
C ARG A 167 -0.47 22.90 2.32
N ASN A 168 -0.68 21.79 1.62
CA ASN A 168 -0.11 21.52 0.32
C ASN A 168 -1.11 21.89 -0.79
N ALA A 169 -0.76 22.88 -1.61
CA ALA A 169 -1.61 23.31 -2.72
C ALA A 169 -1.64 22.32 -3.90
N GLY A 170 -0.67 21.40 -3.98
CA GLY A 170 -0.61 20.37 -5.02
C GLY A 170 -1.38 19.09 -4.69
N TYR A 171 -2.00 19.02 -3.51
CA TYR A 171 -2.77 17.86 -3.07
C TYR A 171 -3.97 17.60 -4.00
N ILE A 172 -4.21 16.33 -4.29
CA ILE A 172 -5.33 15.84 -5.08
C ILE A 172 -6.11 14.84 -4.22
N ASP A 173 -7.44 14.94 -4.26
CA ASP A 173 -8.31 14.02 -3.52
C ASP A 173 -8.07 12.56 -3.95
N PRO A 174 -8.09 11.59 -3.01
CA PRO A 174 -7.72 10.21 -3.31
C PRO A 174 -8.49 9.56 -4.46
N PRO A 175 -9.83 9.75 -4.62
CA PRO A 175 -10.55 9.19 -5.77
C PRO A 175 -10.01 9.68 -7.12
N ALA A 176 -9.64 10.96 -7.23
CA ALA A 176 -9.10 11.52 -8.46
C ALA A 176 -7.68 11.01 -8.75
N PHE A 177 -6.84 10.89 -7.72
CA PHE A 177 -5.51 10.31 -7.86
C PHE A 177 -5.54 8.82 -8.26
N LEU A 178 -6.45 8.05 -7.65
CA LEU A 178 -6.56 6.60 -7.88
C LEU A 178 -7.23 6.24 -9.21
N ALA A 179 -8.02 7.16 -9.78
CA ALA A 179 -8.64 7.02 -11.10
C ALA A 179 -7.69 7.37 -12.26
N ASP A 180 -6.55 8.02 -11.98
CA ASP A 180 -5.52 8.35 -12.96
C ASP A 180 -4.87 7.05 -13.49
N PRO A 181 -5.04 6.70 -14.78
CA PRO A 181 -4.51 5.45 -15.33
C PRO A 181 -2.98 5.47 -15.31
N ARG A 182 -2.37 4.46 -14.67
CA ARG A 182 -0.92 4.25 -14.71
C ARG A 182 -0.55 3.19 -15.74
N PRO A 183 0.54 3.39 -16.52
CA PRO A 183 0.96 2.42 -17.50
C PRO A 183 1.37 1.11 -16.83
N MET A 184 0.81 -0.01 -17.29
CA MET A 184 1.24 -1.32 -16.85
C MET A 184 2.45 -1.77 -17.67
N THR A 185 3.64 -1.32 -17.26
CA THR A 185 4.89 -1.76 -17.90
C THR A 185 5.04 -3.27 -17.74
N PRO A 186 5.17 -4.04 -18.85
CA PRO A 186 5.38 -5.49 -18.77
C PRO A 186 6.64 -5.83 -17.97
N HIS A 187 6.58 -6.86 -17.13
CA HIS A 187 7.78 -7.40 -16.51
C HIS A 187 8.67 -8.04 -17.58
N PRO A 188 10.01 -8.14 -17.36
CA PRO A 188 10.91 -8.74 -18.33
C PRO A 188 10.47 -10.12 -18.84
N ILE A 189 9.92 -10.97 -17.95
CA ILE A 189 9.42 -12.30 -18.30
C ILE A 189 8.23 -12.26 -19.27
N GLN A 190 7.45 -11.18 -19.28
CA GLN A 190 6.28 -11.02 -20.16
C GLN A 190 6.66 -10.67 -21.61
N HIS A 191 7.95 -10.48 -21.91
CA HIS A 191 8.44 -10.32 -23.28
C HIS A 191 8.60 -11.64 -24.03
N SER A 192 8.51 -12.79 -23.35
CA SER A 192 8.44 -14.11 -23.98
C SER A 192 6.99 -14.58 -24.14
N ALA A 193 6.79 -15.66 -24.91
CA ALA A 193 5.48 -16.29 -25.01
C ALA A 193 5.03 -16.83 -23.63
N PRO A 194 3.74 -16.71 -23.29
CA PRO A 194 3.23 -17.29 -22.06
C PRO A 194 3.37 -18.82 -22.07
N LEU A 195 3.62 -19.40 -20.90
CA LEU A 195 3.63 -20.85 -20.71
C LEU A 195 2.22 -21.44 -20.87
N VAL A 196 1.21 -20.67 -20.46
CA VAL A 196 -0.20 -21.02 -20.53
C VAL A 196 -0.98 -19.83 -21.02
N GLU A 197 -1.87 -20.05 -21.99
CA GLU A 197 -2.88 -19.09 -22.44
C GLU A 197 -4.24 -19.79 -22.49
N LEU A 198 -5.22 -19.25 -21.77
CA LEU A 198 -6.58 -19.79 -21.68
C LEU A 198 -7.59 -18.73 -22.15
N ALA A 199 -8.51 -19.17 -23.00
CA ALA A 199 -9.68 -18.39 -23.40
C ALA A 199 -10.88 -18.78 -22.54
N ASP A 200 -11.56 -17.77 -22.00
CA ASP A 200 -12.75 -17.87 -21.15
C ASP A 200 -12.65 -18.94 -20.04
N PRO A 201 -11.57 -18.94 -19.22
CA PRO A 201 -11.41 -19.95 -18.17
C PRO A 201 -12.44 -19.78 -17.05
N ASP A 202 -12.89 -20.89 -16.49
CA ASP A 202 -13.57 -20.90 -15.20
C ASP A 202 -12.55 -20.93 -14.03
N PRO A 203 -12.97 -20.61 -12.79
CA PRO A 203 -12.05 -20.60 -11.66
C PRO A 203 -11.35 -21.95 -11.39
N PRO A 204 -12.00 -23.13 -11.50
CA PRO A 204 -11.31 -24.43 -11.39
C PRO A 204 -10.18 -24.62 -12.42
N THR A 205 -10.43 -24.28 -13.68
CA THR A 205 -9.43 -24.38 -14.77
C THR A 205 -8.25 -23.46 -14.50
N ALA A 206 -8.54 -22.22 -14.09
CA ALA A 206 -7.51 -21.24 -13.74
C ALA A 206 -6.61 -21.71 -12.57
N ARG A 207 -7.21 -22.28 -11.51
CA ARG A 207 -6.45 -22.86 -10.38
C ARG A 207 -5.55 -24.01 -10.83
N HIS A 208 -6.08 -24.92 -11.64
CA HIS A 208 -5.31 -26.07 -12.14
C HIS A 208 -4.11 -25.61 -12.98
N ALA A 209 -4.30 -24.57 -13.82
CA ALA A 209 -3.22 -24.03 -14.63
C ALA A 209 -2.06 -23.47 -13.80
N VAL A 210 -2.35 -22.79 -12.67
CA VAL A 210 -1.31 -22.29 -11.76
C VAL A 210 -0.62 -23.44 -11.02
N LEU A 211 -1.38 -24.42 -10.51
CA LEU A 211 -0.83 -25.59 -9.83
C LEU A 211 0.01 -26.49 -10.76
N GLY A 212 -0.26 -26.46 -12.07
CA GLY A 212 0.49 -27.21 -13.07
C GLY A 212 1.81 -26.57 -13.50
N ILE A 213 2.13 -25.36 -13.03
CA ILE A 213 3.41 -24.71 -13.32
C ILE A 213 4.55 -25.47 -12.63
N ALA A 214 5.57 -25.80 -13.41
CA ALA A 214 6.78 -26.47 -12.95
C ALA A 214 8.00 -25.54 -13.08
N GLY A 215 9.07 -25.85 -12.34
CA GLY A 215 10.34 -25.14 -12.44
C GLY A 215 10.42 -23.83 -11.63
N THR A 216 9.52 -23.67 -10.65
CA THR A 216 9.56 -22.57 -9.68
C THR A 216 10.20 -23.04 -8.37
N ASP A 217 11.04 -22.21 -7.76
CA ASP A 217 11.61 -22.38 -6.42
C ASP A 217 10.79 -21.64 -5.34
N LEU A 218 9.59 -21.18 -5.69
CA LEU A 218 8.70 -20.46 -4.78
C LEU A 218 8.22 -21.37 -3.63
N PRO A 219 8.10 -20.83 -2.39
CA PRO A 219 7.50 -21.56 -1.29
C PRO A 219 6.06 -22.00 -1.63
N ALA A 220 5.68 -23.21 -1.19
CA ALA A 220 4.33 -23.75 -1.45
C ALA A 220 3.21 -22.79 -1.01
N GLY A 221 3.39 -22.09 0.13
CA GLY A 221 2.43 -21.09 0.59
C GLY A 221 2.23 -19.91 -0.35
N GLU A 222 3.28 -19.46 -1.06
CA GLU A 222 3.14 -18.39 -2.06
C GLU A 222 2.37 -18.86 -3.31
N ILE A 223 2.53 -20.13 -3.68
CA ILE A 223 1.76 -20.74 -4.77
C ILE A 223 0.29 -20.88 -4.36
N ASP A 224 0.01 -21.35 -3.15
CA ASP A 224 -1.37 -21.46 -2.63
C ASP A 224 -2.07 -20.09 -2.58
N ASP A 225 -1.36 -19.05 -2.12
CA ASP A 225 -1.82 -17.66 -2.13
C ASP A 225 -2.13 -17.17 -3.56
N LEU A 226 -1.26 -17.48 -4.54
CA LEU A 226 -1.49 -17.13 -5.94
C LEU A 226 -2.68 -17.87 -6.54
N VAL A 227 -2.85 -19.17 -6.24
CA VAL A 227 -3.99 -19.98 -6.68
C VAL A 227 -5.30 -19.40 -6.18
N LEU A 228 -5.34 -18.98 -4.91
CA LEU A 228 -6.50 -18.30 -4.33
C LEU A 228 -6.78 -16.98 -5.07
N ALA A 229 -5.77 -16.13 -5.24
CA ALA A 229 -5.93 -14.84 -5.90
C ALA A 229 -6.39 -14.98 -7.36
N VAL A 230 -5.81 -15.90 -8.13
CA VAL A 230 -6.20 -16.17 -9.52
C VAL A 230 -7.65 -16.64 -9.60
N SER A 231 -8.07 -17.54 -8.71
CA SER A 231 -9.46 -17.99 -8.65
C SER A 231 -10.44 -16.83 -8.46
N GLU A 232 -10.13 -15.91 -7.54
CA GLU A 232 -10.95 -14.73 -7.25
C GLU A 232 -10.96 -13.72 -8.40
N ILE A 233 -9.82 -13.50 -9.06
CA ILE A 233 -9.74 -12.58 -10.21
C ILE A 233 -10.51 -13.14 -11.42
N VAL A 234 -10.39 -14.44 -11.71
CA VAL A 234 -11.16 -15.08 -12.80
C VAL A 234 -12.66 -15.08 -12.49
N ASP A 235 -13.06 -15.38 -11.25
CA ASP A 235 -14.46 -15.29 -10.84
C ASP A 235 -15.01 -13.85 -11.01
N ASN A 236 -14.23 -12.83 -10.67
CA ASN A 236 -14.61 -11.43 -10.90
C ASN A 236 -14.73 -11.11 -12.40
N ALA A 237 -13.81 -11.58 -13.24
CA ALA A 237 -13.88 -11.38 -14.69
C ALA A 237 -15.13 -12.04 -15.29
N VAL A 238 -15.48 -13.26 -14.84
CA VAL A 238 -16.69 -13.97 -15.27
C VAL A 238 -17.97 -13.28 -14.81
N ARG A 239 -18.01 -12.77 -13.57
CA ARG A 239 -19.23 -12.18 -12.99
C ARG A 239 -19.46 -10.73 -13.39
N TYR A 240 -18.39 -9.95 -13.50
CA TYR A 240 -18.47 -8.49 -13.62
C TYR A 240 -17.73 -7.94 -14.85
N GLY A 241 -16.82 -8.72 -15.43
CA GLY A 241 -16.10 -8.35 -16.64
C GLY A 241 -16.94 -8.52 -17.90
N ARG A 242 -16.30 -8.34 -19.06
CA ARG A 242 -16.91 -8.56 -20.38
C ARG A 242 -16.08 -9.51 -21.23
N PRO A 243 -16.66 -10.60 -21.77
CA PRO A 243 -15.94 -11.50 -22.66
C PRO A 243 -15.41 -10.80 -23.93
N PRO A 244 -14.38 -11.37 -24.60
CA PRO A 244 -13.64 -12.57 -24.18
C PRO A 244 -12.76 -12.31 -22.95
N ILE A 245 -12.63 -13.32 -22.09
CA ILE A 245 -11.70 -13.32 -20.97
C ILE A 245 -10.46 -14.09 -21.39
N THR A 246 -9.27 -13.50 -21.21
CA THR A 246 -8.00 -14.17 -21.51
C THR A 246 -7.15 -14.24 -20.24
N MET A 247 -6.70 -15.44 -19.89
CA MET A 247 -5.73 -15.65 -18.81
C MET A 247 -4.40 -16.09 -19.40
N ARG A 248 -3.30 -15.47 -18.99
CA ARG A 248 -1.93 -15.85 -19.38
C ARG A 248 -1.04 -16.02 -18.17
N ILE A 249 -0.14 -17.01 -18.22
CA ILE A 249 0.83 -17.31 -17.17
C ILE A 249 2.25 -17.30 -17.73
N TRP A 250 3.16 -16.62 -17.05
CA TRP A 250 4.60 -16.70 -17.23
C TRP A 250 5.25 -17.13 -15.91
N ALA A 251 6.28 -17.95 -15.96
CA ALA A 251 6.99 -18.39 -14.76
C ALA A 251 8.47 -18.69 -15.03
N ASP A 252 9.29 -18.46 -14.02
CA ASP A 252 10.65 -18.97 -13.91
C ASP A 252 10.93 -19.46 -12.48
N ALA A 253 12.20 -19.73 -12.15
CA ALA A 253 12.58 -20.20 -10.82
C ALA A 253 12.15 -19.23 -9.69
N GLY A 254 12.23 -17.92 -9.92
CA GLY A 254 12.07 -16.91 -8.88
C GLY A 254 10.70 -16.23 -8.82
N HIS A 255 9.85 -16.40 -9.84
CA HIS A 255 8.55 -15.73 -9.87
C HIS A 255 7.54 -16.33 -10.85
N VAL A 256 6.26 -16.04 -10.57
CA VAL A 256 5.13 -16.35 -11.45
C VAL A 256 4.32 -15.08 -11.69
N VAL A 257 4.03 -14.76 -12.95
CA VAL A 257 3.17 -13.64 -13.35
C VAL A 257 1.93 -14.19 -14.03
N VAL A 258 0.76 -13.79 -13.54
CA VAL A 258 -0.53 -14.13 -14.14
C VAL A 258 -1.22 -12.85 -14.57
N THR A 259 -1.71 -12.78 -15.80
CA THR A 259 -2.62 -11.71 -16.24
C THR A 259 -3.98 -12.29 -16.56
N VAL A 260 -5.04 -11.64 -16.08
CA VAL A 260 -6.42 -11.89 -16.47
C VAL A 260 -6.94 -10.62 -17.12
N HIS A 261 -7.37 -10.72 -18.38
CA HIS A 261 -7.86 -9.63 -19.19
C HIS A 261 -9.31 -9.87 -19.60
N ASP A 262 -10.14 -8.83 -19.58
CA ASP A 262 -11.50 -8.81 -20.10
C ASP A 262 -11.80 -7.45 -20.77
N THR A 263 -12.83 -7.37 -21.62
CA THR A 263 -13.15 -6.14 -22.39
C THR A 263 -14.00 -5.13 -21.61
N GLY A 264 -14.10 -5.30 -20.29
CA GLY A 264 -14.84 -4.44 -19.38
C GLY A 264 -14.08 -3.18 -18.97
N GLU A 265 -14.72 -2.39 -18.10
CA GLU A 265 -14.16 -1.14 -17.60
C GLU A 265 -13.36 -1.30 -16.29
N GLY A 266 -13.38 -2.49 -15.70
CA GLY A 266 -12.84 -2.75 -14.36
C GLY A 266 -13.74 -2.23 -13.23
N PRO A 267 -13.24 -2.24 -11.99
CA PRO A 267 -14.00 -1.79 -10.82
C PRO A 267 -14.22 -0.27 -10.86
N ALA A 268 -15.47 0.15 -10.64
CA ALA A 268 -15.83 1.57 -10.55
C ALA A 268 -15.35 2.24 -9.26
N ASP A 269 -15.08 1.46 -8.21
CA ASP A 269 -14.54 1.95 -6.95
C ASP A 269 -13.01 2.14 -7.06
N PRO A 270 -12.47 3.36 -6.96
CA PRO A 270 -11.04 3.60 -7.05
C PRO A 270 -10.22 2.93 -5.93
N PHE A 271 -10.86 2.61 -4.79
CA PHE A 271 -10.23 1.94 -3.65
C PHE A 271 -10.27 0.41 -3.74
N ALA A 272 -10.87 -0.14 -4.79
CA ALA A 272 -10.98 -1.59 -4.98
C ALA A 272 -9.61 -2.27 -4.88
N GLY A 273 -9.52 -3.29 -4.02
CA GLY A 273 -8.27 -4.00 -3.71
C GLY A 273 -7.46 -3.40 -2.56
N LEU A 274 -7.54 -2.09 -2.32
CA LEU A 274 -6.81 -1.43 -1.20
C LEU A 274 -7.61 -1.49 0.10
N LEU A 275 -8.93 -1.32 0.00
CA LEU A 275 -9.86 -1.36 1.11
C LEU A 275 -10.85 -2.51 0.95
N PRO A 276 -11.32 -3.11 2.06
CA PRO A 276 -12.42 -4.06 1.98
C PRO A 276 -13.67 -3.34 1.48
N ALA A 277 -14.37 -3.95 0.51
CA ALA A 277 -15.64 -3.41 0.03
C ALA A 277 -16.64 -3.30 1.20
N ALA A 278 -17.43 -2.23 1.24
CA ALA A 278 -18.45 -2.01 2.27
C ALA A 278 -19.57 -3.08 2.28
N ARG A 279 -19.62 -3.96 1.28
CA ARG A 279 -20.63 -5.01 1.16
C ARG A 279 -20.20 -6.27 1.91
N HIS A 280 -21.11 -6.80 2.73
CA HIS A 280 -20.87 -8.02 3.53
C HIS A 280 -20.88 -9.32 2.69
N ILE A 281 -21.42 -9.30 1.45
CA ILE A 281 -21.58 -10.48 0.58
C ILE A 281 -21.03 -10.16 -0.83
N GLY A 282 -19.98 -10.88 -1.24
CA GLY A 282 -19.29 -10.68 -2.52
C GLY A 282 -18.39 -9.43 -2.56
N GLY A 283 -17.30 -9.46 -3.33
CA GLY A 283 -16.41 -8.31 -3.53
C GLY A 283 -15.18 -8.23 -2.62
N ARG A 284 -14.86 -9.28 -1.86
CA ARG A 284 -13.58 -9.38 -1.13
C ARG A 284 -12.45 -9.99 -1.95
N GLY A 285 -12.76 -10.66 -3.07
CA GLY A 285 -11.76 -11.38 -3.86
C GLY A 285 -10.58 -10.52 -4.29
N LEU A 286 -10.86 -9.31 -4.78
CA LEU A 286 -9.81 -8.36 -5.15
C LEU A 286 -9.02 -7.84 -3.93
N TRP A 287 -9.69 -7.61 -2.80
CA TRP A 287 -9.01 -7.25 -1.56
C TRP A 287 -8.10 -8.38 -1.06
N ILE A 288 -8.58 -9.63 -1.07
CA ILE A 288 -7.80 -10.83 -0.71
C ILE A 288 -6.58 -10.95 -1.63
N ALA A 289 -6.75 -10.83 -2.95
CA ALA A 289 -5.65 -10.86 -3.90
C ALA A 289 -4.54 -9.84 -3.54
N HIS A 290 -4.92 -8.61 -3.17
CA HIS A 290 -3.98 -7.58 -2.72
C HIS A 290 -3.36 -7.88 -1.33
N GLN A 291 -3.95 -8.76 -0.52
CA GLN A 291 -3.36 -9.21 0.75
C GLN A 291 -2.37 -10.35 0.56
N VAL A 292 -2.58 -11.22 -0.44
CA VAL A 292 -1.85 -12.51 -0.57
C VAL A 292 -0.81 -12.53 -1.70
N CYS A 293 -0.97 -11.73 -2.76
CA CYS A 293 0.02 -11.64 -3.83
C CYS A 293 1.13 -10.64 -3.50
N SER A 294 2.36 -10.91 -3.96
CA SER A 294 3.48 -9.97 -3.86
C SER A 294 3.21 -8.63 -4.57
N GLN A 295 2.50 -8.69 -5.70
CA GLN A 295 2.08 -7.52 -6.47
C GLN A 295 0.73 -7.79 -7.14
N VAL A 296 -0.17 -6.80 -7.09
CA VAL A 296 -1.42 -6.80 -7.87
C VAL A 296 -1.54 -5.48 -8.63
N THR A 297 -1.44 -5.51 -9.96
CA THR A 297 -1.63 -4.31 -10.79
C THR A 297 -2.98 -4.39 -11.49
N LEU A 298 -3.75 -3.31 -11.41
CA LEU A 298 -5.00 -3.15 -12.15
C LEU A 298 -4.78 -2.07 -13.21
N HIS A 299 -5.10 -2.37 -14.45
CA HIS A 299 -4.88 -1.47 -15.56
C HIS A 299 -6.06 -1.52 -16.52
N ARG A 300 -6.42 -0.36 -17.05
CA ARG A 300 -7.39 -0.24 -18.13
C ARG A 300 -6.74 0.51 -19.29
N ASP A 301 -6.90 -0.02 -20.48
CA ASP A 301 -6.55 0.62 -21.74
C ASP A 301 -7.73 0.55 -22.73
N GLU A 302 -7.44 0.84 -24.00
CA GLU A 302 -8.43 0.81 -25.08
C GLU A 302 -8.97 -0.60 -25.38
N THR A 303 -8.24 -1.65 -24.96
CA THR A 303 -8.60 -3.06 -25.19
C THR A 303 -9.48 -3.63 -24.08
N GLY A 304 -9.39 -3.07 -22.88
CA GLY A 304 -10.22 -3.49 -21.75
C GLY A 304 -9.51 -3.31 -20.41
N PHE A 305 -9.86 -4.19 -19.48
CA PHE A 305 -9.33 -4.23 -18.13
C PHE A 305 -8.42 -5.44 -17.94
N THR A 306 -7.28 -5.22 -17.29
CA THR A 306 -6.33 -6.28 -16.96
C THR A 306 -5.97 -6.24 -15.48
N ALA A 307 -6.08 -7.39 -14.82
CA ALA A 307 -5.50 -7.63 -13.51
C ALA A 307 -4.23 -8.48 -13.68
N ARG A 308 -3.09 -8.00 -13.17
CA ARG A 308 -1.82 -8.72 -13.13
C ARG A 308 -1.49 -9.10 -11.69
N LEU A 309 -1.32 -10.38 -11.43
CA LEU A 309 -0.91 -10.96 -10.16
C LEU A 309 0.53 -11.44 -10.27
N THR A 310 1.30 -11.28 -9.19
CA THR A 310 2.68 -11.79 -9.12
C THR A 310 2.94 -12.50 -7.80
N ALA A 311 3.64 -13.62 -7.86
CA ALA A 311 4.29 -14.29 -6.73
C ALA A 311 5.81 -14.28 -6.93
N GLY A 312 6.60 -14.23 -5.86
CA GLY A 312 8.04 -13.99 -5.93
C GLY A 312 8.45 -12.56 -6.30
N ASN A 313 9.67 -12.38 -6.81
CA ASN A 313 10.20 -11.06 -7.19
C ASN A 313 10.47 -10.99 -8.70
N PRO A 314 9.60 -10.35 -9.50
CA PRO A 314 9.72 -10.30 -10.96
C PRO A 314 10.86 -9.41 -11.47
N TRP A 315 11.57 -8.73 -10.56
CA TRP A 315 12.66 -7.80 -10.86
C TRP A 315 14.03 -8.33 -10.46
N ARG A 316 14.09 -9.49 -9.77
CA ARG A 316 15.35 -10.21 -9.53
C ARG A 316 15.65 -11.08 -10.74
N ARG A 317 16.82 -10.85 -11.35
CA ARG A 317 17.43 -11.79 -12.31
C ARG A 317 18.15 -12.90 -11.57
#